data_AF-G3AYY4-F1
#
_entry.id   AF-G3AYY4-F1
#
_cell.length_a   1.000
_cell.length_b   1.000
_cell.length_c   1.000
_cell.angle_alpha   90.00
_cell.angle_beta   90.00
_cell.angle_gamma   90.00
#
_symmetry.space_group_name_H-M   'P 1'
#
loop_
_entity.id
_entity.type
_entity.pdbx_description
1 polymer ?
#
loop_
_entity_poly.entity_id
_entity_poly.type
_entity_poly.pdbx_seq_one_letter_code
_entity_poly.pdbx_strand_id
1 'polypeptide(L)'
;MPGDLNLKKSWNPALVKNQTKVWKKEQETLNEFRKIKEREEELEKEQQTLGLIGLKYTNNNELSKSDKLKLNKLDWMYDDPTGGTKEATQVPKPVPTVIKTNNIDKTKRRLEELDPMASIKKNMIQKRQDSRDRSPTRNNERLESHKHRHSSSSSHRDRKHRTDSHHSRHRSSTSKHTSRGRDAKEEPKKPIIPY
;
A
#
# COMPACT_ATOMS: atom_id res chain seq x y z
N MET A 1 -37.77 -6.94 34.08
CA MET A 1 -36.40 -7.49 34.08
C MET A 1 -35.46 -6.47 33.46
N PRO A 2 -34.39 -6.04 34.14
CA PRO A 2 -33.40 -5.15 33.54
C PRO A 2 -32.62 -5.92 32.46
N GLY A 3 -32.47 -5.33 31.26
CA GLY A 3 -31.75 -5.96 30.15
C GLY A 3 -30.24 -6.03 30.37
N ASP A 4 -29.56 -6.86 29.58
CA ASP A 4 -28.10 -7.07 29.66
C ASP A 4 -27.32 -5.76 29.46
N LEU A 5 -26.59 -5.36 30.50
CA LEU A 5 -25.77 -4.14 30.52
C LEU A 5 -24.64 -4.19 29.49
N ASN A 6 -24.18 -5.38 29.11
CA ASN A 6 -23.08 -5.54 28.15
C ASN A 6 -23.47 -5.10 26.75
N LEU A 7 -24.76 -5.13 26.39
CA LEU A 7 -25.24 -4.63 25.10
C LEU A 7 -25.11 -3.09 24.96
N LYS A 8 -24.83 -2.39 26.07
CA LYS A 8 -24.52 -0.95 26.06
C LYS A 8 -23.02 -0.66 25.90
N LYS A 9 -22.16 -1.69 25.88
CA LYS A 9 -20.71 -1.53 25.76
C LYS A 9 -20.28 -1.63 24.30
N SER A 10 -19.51 -0.65 23.85
CA SER A 10 -19.05 -0.53 22.45
C SER A 10 -18.07 -1.62 22.03
N TRP A 11 -17.39 -2.26 22.98
CA TRP A 11 -16.42 -3.35 22.71
C TRP A 11 -17.09 -4.73 22.62
N ASN A 12 -18.38 -4.86 22.95
CA ASN A 12 -19.06 -6.15 22.95
C ASN A 12 -19.14 -6.73 21.52
N PRO A 13 -18.58 -7.92 21.25
CA PRO A 13 -18.60 -8.52 19.91
C PRO A 13 -20.00 -8.92 19.45
N ALA A 14 -20.93 -9.18 20.37
CA ALA A 14 -22.31 -9.54 20.06
C ALA A 14 -23.15 -8.36 19.56
N LEU A 15 -22.65 -7.13 19.67
CA LEU A 15 -23.35 -5.95 19.17
C LEU A 15 -23.35 -5.94 17.64
N VAL A 16 -24.53 -5.78 17.02
CA VAL A 16 -24.71 -5.81 15.55
C VAL A 16 -23.74 -4.89 14.80
N LYS A 17 -23.44 -3.70 15.34
CA LYS A 17 -22.47 -2.77 14.71
C LYS A 17 -21.04 -3.32 14.69
N ASN A 18 -20.67 -4.21 15.60
CA ASN A 18 -19.36 -4.84 15.63
C ASN A 18 -19.33 -6.08 14.73
N GLN A 19 -20.39 -6.89 14.75
CA GLN A 19 -20.55 -8.01 13.82
C GLN A 19 -20.48 -7.54 12.36
N THR A 20 -21.17 -6.44 12.03
CA THR A 20 -21.12 -5.85 10.68
C THR A 20 -19.72 -5.34 10.30
N LYS A 21 -18.92 -4.82 11.25
CA LYS A 21 -17.52 -4.44 10.98
C LYS A 21 -16.64 -5.65 10.70
N VAL A 22 -16.79 -6.70 11.51
CA VAL A 22 -16.06 -7.97 11.33
C VAL A 22 -16.41 -8.58 9.98
N TRP A 23 -17.70 -8.69 9.68
CA TRP A 23 -18.18 -9.22 8.40
C TRP A 23 -17.67 -8.44 7.18
N LYS A 24 -17.65 -7.11 7.24
CA LYS A 24 -17.09 -6.29 6.15
C LYS A 24 -15.61 -6.59 5.92
N LYS A 25 -14.84 -6.68 7.00
CA LYS A 25 -13.41 -7.00 6.94
C LYS A 25 -13.19 -8.42 6.40
N GLU A 26 -13.97 -9.39 6.85
CA GLU A 26 -13.93 -10.76 6.32
C GLU A 26 -14.25 -10.77 4.82
N GLN A 27 -15.28 -10.04 4.39
CA GLN A 27 -15.64 -9.93 2.98
C GLN A 27 -14.53 -9.29 2.13
N GLU A 28 -13.88 -8.24 2.64
CA GLU A 28 -12.71 -7.63 1.99
C GLU A 28 -11.57 -8.65 1.84
N THR A 29 -11.23 -9.38 2.90
CA THR A 29 -10.18 -10.40 2.84
C THR A 29 -10.53 -11.56 1.90
N LEU A 30 -11.80 -11.97 1.83
CA LEU A 30 -12.26 -12.97 0.88
C LEU A 30 -12.15 -12.49 -0.57
N ASN A 31 -12.45 -11.22 -0.83
CA ASN A 31 -12.28 -10.63 -2.16
C ASN A 31 -10.80 -10.54 -2.56
N GLU A 32 -9.92 -10.18 -1.64
CA GLU A 32 -8.47 -10.20 -1.87
C GLU A 32 -7.98 -11.61 -2.17
N PHE A 33 -8.39 -12.59 -1.36
CA PHE A 33 -8.07 -14.00 -1.58
C PHE A 33 -8.53 -14.49 -2.95
N ARG A 34 -9.75 -14.14 -3.37
CA ARG A 34 -10.27 -14.49 -4.71
C ARG A 34 -9.40 -13.92 -5.83
N LYS A 35 -8.99 -12.65 -5.74
CA LYS A 35 -8.12 -12.01 -6.73
C LYS A 35 -6.73 -12.65 -6.79
N ILE A 36 -6.19 -13.03 -5.64
CA ILE A 36 -4.90 -13.74 -5.56
C ILE A 36 -5.03 -15.11 -6.21
N LYS A 37 -6.10 -15.84 -5.91
CA LYS A 37 -6.36 -17.15 -6.49
C LYS A 37 -6.49 -17.09 -8.02
N GLU A 38 -7.20 -16.10 -8.54
CA GLU A 38 -7.31 -15.87 -10.00
C GLU A 38 -5.92 -15.67 -10.64
N ARG A 39 -5.07 -14.83 -10.02
CA ARG A 39 -3.68 -14.63 -10.44
C ARG A 39 -2.85 -15.92 -10.37
N GLU A 40 -3.01 -16.73 -9.33
CA GLU A 40 -2.31 -18.00 -9.19
C GLU A 40 -2.70 -18.98 -10.29
N GLU A 41 -3.99 -19.05 -10.64
CA GLU A 41 -4.49 -19.86 -11.75
C GLU A 41 -3.94 -19.38 -13.11
N GLU A 42 -3.79 -18.07 -13.32
CA GLU A 42 -3.12 -17.52 -14.51
C GLU A 42 -1.64 -17.95 -14.58
N LEU A 43 -0.90 -17.82 -13.48
CA LEU A 43 0.49 -18.25 -13.40
C LEU A 43 0.66 -19.76 -13.61
N GLU A 44 -0.26 -20.59 -13.10
CA GLU A 44 -0.22 -22.03 -13.33
C GLU A 44 -0.43 -22.37 -14.81
N LYS A 45 -1.37 -21.70 -15.48
CA LYS A 45 -1.58 -21.86 -16.93
C LYS A 45 -0.34 -21.42 -17.72
N GLU A 46 0.30 -20.32 -17.34
CA GLU A 46 1.58 -19.88 -17.92
C GLU A 46 2.67 -20.95 -17.71
N GLN A 47 2.77 -21.55 -16.53
CA GLN A 47 3.73 -22.63 -16.28
C GLN A 47 3.44 -23.89 -17.11
N GLN A 48 2.17 -24.29 -17.23
CA GLN A 48 1.76 -25.44 -18.05
C GLN A 48 2.11 -25.21 -19.53
N THR A 49 1.81 -24.02 -20.06
CA THR A 49 2.14 -23.67 -21.45
C THR A 49 3.65 -23.64 -21.68
N LEU A 50 4.44 -23.06 -20.77
CA LEU A 50 5.90 -23.09 -20.83
C LEU A 50 6.45 -24.52 -20.77
N GLY A 51 5.86 -25.39 -19.94
CA GLY A 51 6.23 -26.81 -19.86
C GLY A 51 6.00 -27.54 -21.18
N LEU A 52 4.87 -27.31 -21.85
CA LEU A 52 4.59 -27.86 -23.17
C LEU A 52 5.57 -27.36 -24.24
N ILE A 53 5.91 -26.07 -24.23
CA ILE A 53 6.91 -25.49 -25.14
C ILE A 53 8.29 -26.12 -24.89
N GLY A 54 8.67 -26.30 -23.63
CA GLY A 54 9.90 -26.97 -23.25
C GLY A 54 9.97 -28.42 -23.76
N LEU A 55 8.88 -29.17 -23.62
CA LEU A 55 8.80 -30.54 -24.13
C LEU A 55 8.88 -30.61 -25.67
N LYS A 56 8.25 -29.65 -26.38
CA LYS A 56 8.38 -29.54 -27.84
C LYS A 56 9.84 -29.27 -28.24
N TYR A 57 10.51 -28.38 -27.52
CA TYR A 57 11.91 -28.06 -27.74
C TYR A 57 12.81 -29.29 -27.56
N THR A 58 12.62 -30.07 -26.50
CA THR A 58 13.44 -31.27 -26.25
C THR A 58 13.23 -32.38 -27.29
N ASN A 59 11.99 -32.54 -27.79
CA ASN A 59 11.66 -33.65 -28.69
C ASN A 59 12.03 -33.37 -30.15
N ASN A 60 11.75 -32.17 -30.65
CA ASN A 60 11.83 -31.88 -32.10
C ASN A 60 12.91 -30.86 -32.47
N ASN A 61 13.53 -30.15 -31.50
CA ASN A 61 14.52 -29.06 -31.66
C ASN A 61 14.12 -27.90 -32.61
N GLU A 62 12.96 -27.98 -33.25
CA GLU A 62 12.36 -26.95 -34.08
C GLU A 62 11.31 -26.20 -33.27
N LEU A 63 11.63 -24.94 -32.94
CA LEU A 63 10.75 -24.07 -32.19
C LEU A 63 10.68 -22.70 -32.88
N SER A 64 9.49 -22.11 -32.93
CA SER A 64 9.31 -20.78 -33.49
C SER A 64 10.11 -19.74 -32.69
N LYS A 65 10.50 -18.63 -33.33
CA LYS A 65 11.27 -17.56 -32.67
C LYS A 65 10.54 -17.03 -31.42
N SER A 66 9.21 -16.89 -31.47
CA SER A 66 8.40 -16.45 -30.32
C SER A 66 8.47 -17.44 -29.16
N ASP A 67 8.35 -18.74 -29.42
CA ASP A 67 8.38 -19.76 -28.36
C ASP A 67 9.76 -19.84 -27.68
N LYS A 68 10.84 -19.58 -28.43
CA LYS A 68 12.20 -19.45 -27.87
C LYS A 68 12.32 -18.24 -26.95
N LEU A 69 11.63 -17.13 -27.27
CA LEU A 69 11.60 -15.94 -26.42
C LEU A 69 10.81 -16.17 -25.14
N LYS A 70 9.70 -16.91 -25.22
CA LYS A 70 8.88 -17.34 -24.06
C LYS A 70 9.67 -18.20 -23.07
N LEU A 71 10.40 -19.21 -23.57
CA LEU A 71 11.27 -20.04 -22.72
C LEU A 71 12.34 -19.22 -21.97
N ASN A 72 12.89 -18.20 -22.64
CA ASN A 72 13.88 -17.29 -22.07
C ASN A 72 13.26 -16.16 -21.23
N LYS A 73 11.93 -16.12 -21.08
CA LYS A 73 11.21 -15.04 -20.39
C LYS A 73 11.54 -13.65 -20.97
N LEU A 74 11.84 -13.59 -22.27
CA LEU A 74 12.15 -12.36 -23.01
C LEU A 74 10.95 -11.84 -23.82
N ASP A 75 9.82 -12.54 -23.79
CA ASP A 75 8.60 -12.19 -24.55
C ASP A 75 8.16 -10.75 -24.26
N TRP A 76 8.15 -10.34 -22.98
CA TRP A 76 7.82 -8.97 -22.56
C TRP A 76 8.68 -7.87 -23.20
N MET A 77 9.90 -8.18 -23.63
CA MET A 77 10.83 -7.24 -24.25
C MET A 77 10.62 -7.13 -25.77
N TYR A 78 10.06 -8.16 -26.39
CA TYR A 78 9.88 -8.25 -27.83
C TYR A 78 8.41 -8.19 -28.28
N ASP A 79 7.46 -8.26 -27.34
CA ASP A 79 6.06 -7.88 -27.51
C ASP A 79 5.96 -6.35 -27.59
N ASP A 80 6.45 -5.78 -28.69
CA ASP A 80 6.25 -4.38 -29.01
C ASP A 80 4.79 -4.20 -29.52
N PRO A 81 3.94 -3.43 -28.82
CA PRO A 81 2.55 -3.20 -29.24
C PRO A 81 2.43 -2.50 -30.61
N THR A 82 3.56 -2.03 -31.18
CA THR A 82 3.63 -1.38 -32.49
C THR A 82 4.17 -2.28 -33.62
N GLY A 83 4.47 -3.54 -33.34
CA GLY A 83 5.17 -4.47 -34.25
C GLY A 83 4.35 -5.03 -35.42
N GLY A 84 3.86 -4.16 -36.31
CA GLY A 84 3.09 -4.55 -37.50
C GLY A 84 3.44 -3.83 -38.81
N THR A 85 4.38 -2.87 -38.84
CA THR A 85 4.81 -2.22 -40.09
C THR A 85 6.32 -2.24 -40.22
N LYS A 86 6.81 -3.23 -40.96
CA LYS A 86 8.20 -3.30 -41.43
C LYS A 86 8.28 -2.59 -42.78
N GLU A 87 8.31 -1.25 -42.79
CA GLU A 87 8.55 -0.49 -44.02
C GLU A 87 9.33 0.80 -43.69
N ALA A 88 10.59 0.83 -44.12
CA ALA A 88 11.43 2.00 -44.42
C ALA A 88 11.65 3.13 -43.38
N THR A 89 12.90 3.19 -42.90
CA THR A 89 13.74 4.40 -42.81
C THR A 89 13.00 5.74 -42.71
N GLN A 90 12.89 6.27 -41.49
CA GLN A 90 13.01 7.71 -41.23
C GLN A 90 13.29 7.95 -39.75
N VAL A 91 14.37 8.68 -39.49
CA VAL A 91 14.81 9.16 -38.17
C VAL A 91 13.61 9.69 -37.38
N PRO A 92 13.35 9.23 -36.14
CA PRO A 92 12.24 9.75 -35.38
C PRO A 92 12.56 11.20 -34.99
N LYS A 93 11.87 12.16 -35.62
CA LYS A 93 11.75 13.51 -35.09
C LYS A 93 11.11 13.42 -33.71
N PRO A 94 11.60 14.16 -32.69
CA PRO A 94 11.01 14.13 -31.37
C PRO A 94 9.56 14.61 -31.44
N VAL A 95 8.62 13.70 -31.19
CA VAL A 95 7.19 14.01 -31.12
C VAL A 95 6.93 14.59 -29.72
N PRO A 96 6.44 15.83 -29.58
CA PRO A 96 5.99 16.30 -28.29
C PRO A 96 4.73 15.52 -27.89
N THR A 97 4.86 14.68 -26.87
CA THR A 97 3.74 13.95 -26.24
C THR A 97 2.88 14.93 -25.45
N VAL A 98 2.01 15.67 -26.15
CA VAL A 98 0.90 16.38 -25.50
C VAL A 98 -0.18 15.36 -25.18
N ILE A 99 -0.04 14.70 -24.03
CA ILE A 99 -1.11 13.92 -23.41
C ILE A 99 -2.21 14.92 -23.03
N LYS A 100 -3.37 14.85 -23.68
CA LYS A 100 -4.55 15.65 -23.31
C LYS A 100 -5.05 15.18 -21.94
N THR A 101 -4.71 15.90 -20.87
CA THR A 101 -5.06 15.58 -19.47
C THR A 101 -6.53 15.85 -19.11
N ASN A 102 -7.30 16.44 -20.02
CA ASN A 102 -8.61 17.04 -19.71
C ASN A 102 -9.64 16.06 -19.11
N ASN A 103 -9.56 14.76 -19.43
CA ASN A 103 -10.47 13.74 -18.87
C ASN A 103 -9.95 13.10 -17.57
N ILE A 104 -8.64 13.09 -17.36
CA ILE A 104 -7.98 12.52 -16.17
C ILE A 104 -8.15 13.47 -14.98
N ASP A 105 -8.16 14.78 -15.24
CA ASP A 105 -8.35 15.79 -14.19
C ASP A 105 -9.76 15.75 -13.58
N LYS A 106 -10.77 15.37 -14.37
CA LYS A 106 -12.17 15.27 -13.92
C LYS A 106 -12.40 14.06 -13.03
N THR A 107 -11.83 12.91 -13.37
CA THR A 107 -11.90 11.69 -12.55
C THR A 107 -11.08 11.83 -11.27
N LYS A 108 -9.90 12.45 -11.35
CA LYS A 108 -9.01 12.69 -10.21
C LYS A 108 -9.61 13.66 -9.19
N ARG A 109 -10.26 14.75 -9.62
CA ARG A 109 -10.99 15.66 -8.72
C ARG A 109 -12.15 14.97 -7.99
N ARG A 110 -12.92 14.13 -8.70
CA ARG A 110 -14.02 13.36 -8.11
C ARG A 110 -13.54 12.35 -7.07
N LEU A 111 -12.37 11.75 -7.29
CA LEU A 111 -11.74 10.84 -6.33
C LEU A 111 -11.18 11.57 -5.09
N GLU A 112 -10.65 12.79 -5.27
CA GLU A 112 -10.20 13.64 -4.15
C GLU A 112 -11.35 14.19 -3.30
N GLU A 113 -12.53 14.43 -3.86
CA GLU A 113 -13.71 14.90 -3.11
C GLU A 113 -14.32 13.84 -2.18
N LEU A 114 -14.13 12.56 -2.48
CA LEU A 114 -14.65 11.44 -1.67
C LEU A 114 -13.72 11.05 -0.52
N ASP A 115 -12.53 11.65 -0.42
CA ASP A 115 -11.59 11.40 0.67
C ASP A 115 -11.89 12.34 1.86
N PRO A 116 -12.36 11.82 3.01
CA PRO A 116 -12.67 12.63 4.19
C PRO A 116 -11.43 13.34 4.78
N MET A 117 -10.22 12.96 4.36
CA MET A 117 -8.96 13.59 4.77
C MET A 117 -8.36 14.52 3.71
N ALA A 118 -9.03 14.72 2.57
CA ALA A 118 -8.50 15.55 1.47
C ALA A 118 -8.17 16.97 1.91
N SER A 119 -9.03 17.58 2.73
CA SER A 119 -8.78 18.94 3.25
C SER A 119 -7.55 19.01 4.17
N ILE A 120 -7.33 17.97 4.99
CA ILE A 120 -6.17 17.88 5.88
C ILE A 120 -4.88 17.72 5.05
N LYS A 121 -4.92 16.85 4.03
CA LYS A 121 -3.80 16.64 3.10
C LYS A 121 -3.47 17.92 2.33
N LYS A 122 -4.48 18.63 1.80
CA LYS A 122 -4.32 19.92 1.11
C LYS A 122 -3.65 20.96 2.01
N ASN A 123 -4.13 21.13 3.24
CA ASN A 123 -3.52 22.05 4.22
C ASN A 123 -2.07 21.68 4.56
N MET A 124 -1.77 20.38 4.67
CA MET A 124 -0.40 19.92 4.96
C MET A 124 0.54 20.16 3.78
N ILE A 125 0.05 20.03 2.54
CA ILE A 125 0.82 20.31 1.32
C ILE A 125 1.06 21.82 1.19
N GLN A 126 0.04 22.64 1.39
CA GLN A 126 0.13 24.11 1.38
C GLN A 126 1.19 24.59 2.38
N LYS A 127 1.11 24.12 3.63
CA LYS A 127 2.05 24.51 4.69
C LYS A 127 3.50 24.11 4.39
N ARG A 128 3.70 23.00 3.66
CA ARG A 128 5.03 22.56 3.20
C ARG A 128 5.55 23.43 2.05
N GLN A 129 4.68 23.93 1.17
CA GLN A 129 5.06 24.84 0.10
C GLN A 129 5.39 26.23 0.65
N ASP A 130 4.57 26.78 1.55
CA ASP A 130 4.82 28.05 2.23
C ASP A 130 6.15 28.05 3.01
N SER A 131 6.57 26.88 3.52
CA SER A 131 7.86 26.73 4.21
C SER A 131 9.07 26.63 3.26
N ARG A 132 8.85 26.25 1.99
CA ARG A 132 9.90 26.17 0.97
C ARG A 132 10.14 27.52 0.29
N ASP A 133 9.08 28.31 0.12
CA ASP A 133 9.14 29.63 -0.51
C ASP A 133 9.53 30.76 0.46
N ARG A 134 9.64 30.45 1.76
CA ARG A 134 10.24 31.36 2.76
C ARG A 134 11.77 31.31 2.66
N SER A 135 12.32 32.06 1.73
CA SER A 135 13.72 32.50 1.78
C SER A 135 13.96 33.24 3.12
N PRO A 136 15.09 33.06 3.83
CA PRO A 136 15.38 33.73 5.10
C PRO A 136 15.75 35.22 4.94
N THR A 137 15.23 35.90 3.92
CA THR A 137 15.58 37.29 3.59
C THR A 137 14.39 38.20 3.79
N ARG A 138 14.09 38.58 5.04
CA ARG A 138 13.40 39.85 5.36
C ARG A 138 13.47 40.28 6.83
N ASN A 139 14.67 40.31 7.42
CA ASN A 139 14.88 40.91 8.75
C ASN A 139 15.98 41.98 8.76
N ASN A 140 16.10 42.79 7.70
CA ASN A 140 16.96 43.99 7.69
C ASN A 140 16.20 45.32 7.61
N GLU A 141 14.87 45.32 7.69
CA GLU A 141 14.07 46.56 7.80
C GLU A 141 13.21 46.53 9.06
N ARG A 142 13.84 46.39 10.23
CA ARG A 142 13.21 46.77 11.50
C ARG A 142 14.24 47.08 12.58
N LEU A 143 15.31 47.80 12.23
CA LEU A 143 16.30 48.28 13.20
C LEU A 143 16.39 49.81 13.32
N GLU A 144 15.55 50.59 12.62
CA GLU A 144 15.63 52.06 12.65
C GLU A 144 14.54 52.77 13.49
N SER A 145 13.67 52.08 14.21
CA SER A 145 12.69 52.76 15.07
C SER A 145 12.37 51.99 16.34
N HIS A 146 13.11 52.32 17.40
CA HIS A 146 12.67 52.45 18.80
C HIS A 146 13.90 52.31 19.71
N LYS A 147 14.77 53.32 19.67
CA LYS A 147 15.57 53.71 20.84
C LYS A 147 14.63 54.46 21.78
N HIS A 148 14.77 54.19 23.08
CA HIS A 148 14.03 54.75 24.22
C HIS A 148 12.75 54.00 24.64
N ARG A 149 12.87 53.11 25.64
CA ARG A 149 12.52 53.42 27.05
C ARG A 149 12.39 52.17 27.95
N HIS A 150 13.17 52.21 29.03
CA HIS A 150 12.88 51.78 30.40
C HIS A 150 13.08 50.33 30.85
N SER A 151 14.08 50.23 31.73
CA SER A 151 14.35 49.24 32.76
C SER A 151 13.29 49.20 33.87
N SER A 152 12.87 47.99 34.26
CA SER A 152 12.39 47.56 35.59
C SER A 152 11.62 46.25 35.37
N SER A 153 11.61 45.21 36.18
CA SER A 153 12.26 44.81 37.42
C SER A 153 11.61 43.46 37.77
N SER A 154 12.36 42.57 38.43
CA SER A 154 11.86 41.72 39.52
C SER A 154 10.98 40.48 39.24
N SER A 155 11.24 39.48 40.09
CA SER A 155 10.53 38.23 40.42
C SER A 155 10.78 37.05 39.46
N HIS A 156 11.63 36.07 39.77
CA HIS A 156 11.65 35.17 40.93
C HIS A 156 10.37 34.33 41.01
N ARG A 157 10.44 33.06 40.56
CA ARG A 157 9.75 31.91 41.16
C ARG A 157 10.25 30.57 40.57
N ASP A 158 10.89 29.82 41.45
CA ASP A 158 10.79 28.38 41.67
C ASP A 158 11.06 27.39 40.54
N ARG A 159 12.34 26.98 40.55
CA ARG A 159 12.84 25.67 40.18
C ARG A 159 12.23 24.59 41.09
N LYS A 160 11.29 23.79 40.60
CA LYS A 160 10.93 22.50 41.21
C LYS A 160 11.44 21.35 40.33
N HIS A 161 12.37 20.61 40.91
CA HIS A 161 12.90 19.35 40.41
C HIS A 161 11.92 18.19 40.67
N ARG A 162 11.98 17.20 39.76
CA ARG A 162 11.60 15.76 39.89
C ARG A 162 10.10 15.47 39.77
N THR A 163 9.67 14.49 38.98
CA THR A 163 10.21 13.13 38.83
C THR A 163 10.17 12.61 37.39
N ASP A 164 11.30 12.09 36.91
CA ASP A 164 11.35 11.17 35.77
C ASP A 164 10.71 9.84 36.17
N SER A 165 9.51 9.58 35.65
CA SER A 165 8.85 8.29 35.79
C SER A 165 9.41 7.32 34.73
N HIS A 166 10.44 6.57 35.13
CA HIS A 166 10.94 5.43 34.37
C HIS A 166 9.84 4.37 34.23
N HIS A 167 9.10 4.42 33.12
CA HIS A 167 8.27 3.29 32.68
C HIS A 167 9.20 2.21 32.14
N SER A 168 9.55 1.24 33.00
CA SER A 168 10.15 -0.02 32.61
C SER A 168 9.23 -0.74 31.63
N ARG A 169 9.57 -0.69 30.34
CA ARG A 169 8.92 -1.49 29.30
C ARG A 169 9.35 -2.93 29.51
N HIS A 170 8.52 -3.72 30.19
CA HIS A 170 8.58 -5.17 30.08
C HIS A 170 8.34 -5.55 28.61
N ARG A 171 9.42 -5.88 27.90
CA ARG A 171 9.35 -6.62 26.65
C ARG A 171 8.90 -8.04 26.99
N SER A 172 7.66 -8.37 26.65
CA SER A 172 7.23 -9.77 26.54
C SER A 172 8.07 -10.44 25.47
N SER A 173 8.96 -11.34 25.89
CA SER A 173 9.69 -12.23 25.02
C SER A 173 8.71 -13.21 24.39
N THR A 174 8.46 -13.07 23.10
CA THR A 174 7.85 -14.13 22.30
C THR A 174 8.86 -15.27 22.22
N SER A 175 8.69 -16.30 23.05
CA SER A 175 9.41 -17.57 22.92
C SER A 175 8.99 -18.25 21.62
N LYS A 176 9.87 -18.25 20.62
CA LYS A 176 9.76 -19.11 19.44
C LYS A 176 10.26 -20.49 19.84
N HIS A 177 9.37 -21.39 20.24
CA HIS A 177 9.69 -22.81 20.30
C HIS A 177 9.69 -23.37 18.87
N THR A 178 10.88 -23.69 18.37
CA THR A 178 11.05 -24.61 17.25
C THR A 178 11.13 -26.03 17.81
N SER A 179 10.01 -26.74 17.87
CA SER A 179 10.03 -28.20 18.01
C SER A 179 10.13 -28.81 16.61
N ARG A 180 11.37 -29.09 16.20
CA ARG A 180 11.64 -30.14 15.22
C ARG A 180 11.47 -31.48 15.94
N GLY A 181 10.61 -32.35 15.43
CA GLY A 181 10.73 -33.79 15.68
C GLY A 181 9.42 -34.55 15.83
N ARG A 182 9.01 -35.17 14.71
CA ARG A 182 8.33 -36.48 14.56
C ARG A 182 7.00 -36.65 15.30
N ASP A 183 5.93 -36.90 14.56
CA ASP A 183 5.09 -38.09 14.75
C ASP A 183 4.07 -38.30 13.61
N ALA A 184 3.94 -39.59 13.25
CA ALA A 184 2.92 -40.32 12.51
C ALA A 184 2.04 -39.66 11.44
N LYS A 185 2.01 -40.29 10.26
CA LYS A 185 0.98 -40.15 9.23
C LYS A 185 -0.39 -40.57 9.82
N GLU A 186 -1.30 -39.63 10.01
CA GLU A 186 -2.74 -39.93 10.13
C GLU A 186 -3.41 -39.75 8.76
N GLU A 187 -4.06 -40.81 8.28
CA GLU A 187 -4.87 -40.78 7.06
C GLU A 187 -6.16 -39.96 7.24
N PRO A 188 -6.64 -39.26 6.20
CA PRO A 188 -7.88 -38.49 6.30
C PRO A 188 -9.10 -39.40 6.29
N LYS A 189 -9.86 -39.42 7.40
CA LYS A 189 -11.19 -40.06 7.49
C LYS A 189 -12.16 -39.34 6.54
N LYS A 190 -12.81 -40.12 5.66
CA LYS A 190 -13.83 -39.64 4.71
C LYS A 190 -15.10 -39.21 5.46
N PRO A 191 -15.82 -38.16 4.99
CA PRO A 191 -17.08 -37.73 5.60
C PRO A 191 -18.22 -38.71 5.28
N ILE A 192 -18.98 -39.09 6.31
CA ILE A 192 -20.20 -39.89 6.19
C ILE A 192 -21.34 -38.96 5.79
N ILE A 193 -21.96 -39.23 4.63
CA ILE A 193 -23.17 -38.55 4.16
C ILE A 193 -24.37 -39.37 4.65
N PRO A 194 -25.34 -38.80 5.39
CA PRO A 194 -26.56 -39.49 5.73
C PRO A 194 -27.51 -39.54 4.51
N TYR A 195 -28.19 -40.68 4.34
CA TYR A 195 -29.24 -40.91 3.33
C TYR A 195 -30.49 -40.08 3.62
#